data_AF-A0A1C6T3E5-F1
#
_entry.id   AF-A0A1C6T3E5-F1
#
_cell.length_a   1.000
_cell.length_b   1.000
_cell.length_c   1.000
_cell.angle_alpha   90.00
_cell.angle_beta   90.00
_cell.angle_gamma   90.00
#
_symmetry.space_group_name_H-M   'P 1'
#
loop_
_entity.id
_entity.type
_entity.pdbx_description
1 polymer ?
#
loop_
_entity_poly.entity_id
_entity_poly.type
_entity_poly.pdbx_seq_one_letter_code
_entity_poly.pdbx_strand_id
1 'polypeptide(L)' 'MAAQQPGGQPITSPYAPDFLRDDGRLDLPDGLAVLAARALDQIMAADSEWRDLWQDAAAGDVNPALDAVRGLRRVLTA' A
#
# COMPACT_ATOMS: atom_id res chain seq x y z
N MET A 1 8.13 -4.14 -4.79
CA MET A 1 7.35 -3.92 -3.55
C MET A 1 7.42 -2.46 -3.15
N ALA A 2 6.43 -1.89 -2.45
CA ALA A 2 6.49 -0.49 -2.00
C ALA A 2 7.73 -0.18 -1.15
N ALA A 3 8.17 -1.12 -0.30
CA ALA A 3 9.42 -1.01 0.47
C ALA A 3 10.70 -0.88 -0.38
N GLN A 4 10.65 -1.28 -1.65
CA GLN A 4 11.77 -1.22 -2.60
C GLN A 4 11.68 -0.02 -3.55
N GLN A 5 10.62 0.80 -3.41
CA GLN A 5 10.45 2.06 -4.14
C GLN A 5 11.11 3.21 -3.37
N PRO A 6 11.49 4.30 -4.07
CA PRO A 6 11.92 5.53 -3.41
C PRO A 6 10.88 5.99 -2.35
N GLY A 7 11.33 6.24 -1.12
CA GLY A 7 10.44 6.63 -0.01
C GLY A 7 9.65 5.48 0.63
N GLY A 8 9.87 4.23 0.21
CA GLY A 8 9.34 3.05 0.85
C GLY A 8 9.88 2.84 2.27
N GLN A 9 9.02 2.33 3.17
CA GLN A 9 9.44 1.95 4.51
C GLN A 9 10.11 0.56 4.50
N PRO A 10 11.26 0.38 5.16
CA PRO A 10 11.91 -0.92 5.31
C PRO A 10 11.00 -1.96 5.98
N ILE A 11 11.16 -3.23 5.62
CA ILE A 11 10.40 -4.32 6.24
C ILE A 11 11.09 -4.71 7.54
N THR A 12 10.50 -4.35 8.68
CA THR A 12 11.09 -4.55 10.02
C THR A 12 10.48 -5.72 10.80
N SER A 13 9.40 -6.33 10.27
CA SER A 13 8.67 -7.39 10.96
C SER A 13 9.59 -8.57 11.31
N PRO A 14 9.57 -9.07 12.57
CA PRO A 14 10.35 -10.25 12.96
C PRO A 14 9.85 -11.53 12.28
N TYR A 15 8.67 -11.49 11.67
CA TYR A 15 8.07 -12.59 10.91
C TYR A 15 8.29 -12.47 9.41
N ALA A 16 9.01 -11.45 8.93
CA ALA A 16 9.37 -11.35 7.54
C ALA A 16 10.51 -12.32 7.19
N PRO A 17 10.55 -12.88 5.97
CA PRO A 17 11.71 -13.60 5.47
C PRO A 17 13.00 -12.77 5.61
N ASP A 18 14.10 -13.41 6.02
CA ASP A 18 15.38 -12.73 6.27
C ASP A 18 15.87 -11.93 5.05
N PHE A 19 15.71 -12.47 3.85
CA PHE A 19 16.12 -11.77 2.62
C PHE A 19 15.37 -10.45 2.39
N LEU A 20 14.18 -10.24 2.96
CA LEU A 20 13.47 -8.95 2.87
C LEU A 20 13.92 -7.96 3.96
N ARG A 21 14.57 -8.44 5.03
CA ARG A 21 15.13 -7.64 6.12
C ARG A 21 16.56 -7.18 5.81
N ASP A 22 17.32 -7.99 5.08
CA ASP A 22 18.74 -7.77 4.75
C ASP A 22 18.94 -7.13 3.37
N ASP A 23 18.11 -6.13 3.02
CA ASP A 23 18.14 -5.38 1.75
C ASP A 23 17.98 -6.23 0.46
N GLY A 24 17.54 -7.48 0.57
CA GLY A 24 17.26 -8.31 -0.59
C GLY A 24 16.10 -7.75 -1.42
N ARG A 25 16.26 -7.85 -2.74
CA ARG A 25 15.28 -7.36 -3.71
C ARG A 25 14.52 -8.52 -4.32
N LEU A 26 13.23 -8.29 -4.56
CA LEU A 26 12.44 -9.19 -5.39
C LEU A 26 12.60 -8.75 -6.84
N ASP A 27 12.87 -9.69 -7.72
CA ASP A 27 12.76 -9.46 -9.16
C ASP A 27 11.28 -9.46 -9.53
N LEU A 28 10.72 -8.28 -9.76
CA LEU A 28 9.31 -8.06 -10.02
C LEU A 28 9.16 -7.32 -11.35
N PRO A 29 8.13 -7.63 -12.15
CA PRO A 29 7.90 -6.91 -13.40
C PRO A 29 7.73 -5.41 -13.16
N ASP A 30 8.35 -4.58 -14.01
CA ASP A 30 8.32 -3.11 -13.89
C ASP A 30 6.89 -2.54 -13.83
N GLY A 31 5.94 -3.19 -14.53
CA GLY A 31 4.54 -2.77 -14.55
C GLY A 31 3.75 -3.08 -13.28
N LEU A 32 4.29 -3.87 -12.34
CA LEU A 32 3.55 -4.30 -11.15
C LEU A 32 3.20 -3.14 -10.22
N ALA A 33 4.10 -2.18 -10.04
CA ALA A 33 3.84 -1.00 -9.20
C ALA A 33 2.67 -0.17 -9.75
N VAL A 34 2.64 0.01 -11.08
CA VAL A 34 1.55 0.72 -11.78
C VAL A 34 0.23 -0.03 -11.65
N LEU A 35 0.22 -1.36 -11.81
CA LEU A 35 -0.98 -2.18 -11.63
C LEU A 35 -1.49 -2.13 -10.19
N ALA A 36 -0.60 -2.20 -9.21
CA ALA A 36 -0.95 -2.08 -7.81
C ALA A 36 -1.57 -0.72 -7.50
N ALA A 37 -0.97 0.38 -7.98
CA ALA A 37 -1.54 1.72 -7.80
C ALA A 37 -2.95 1.85 -8.41
N ARG A 38 -3.19 1.28 -9.60
CA ARG A 38 -4.52 1.24 -10.23
C ARG A 38 -5.54 0.46 -9.40
N ALA A 39 -5.14 -0.68 -8.85
CA ALA A 39 -6.02 -1.47 -7.98
C ALA A 39 -6.38 -0.71 -6.70
N LEU A 40 -5.41 -0.01 -6.10
CA LEU A 40 -5.68 0.85 -4.95
C LEU A 40 -6.63 2.00 -5.30
N ASP A 41 -6.46 2.63 -6.48
CA ASP A 41 -7.36 3.67 -6.97
C ASP A 41 -8.80 3.16 -7.15
N GLN A 42 -8.98 1.91 -7.62
CA GLN A 42 -10.31 1.28 -7.72
C GLN A 42 -10.93 1.01 -6.35
N ILE A 43 -10.17 0.45 -5.41
CA ILE A 43 -10.68 0.16 -4.06
C ILE A 43 -11.04 1.44 -3.30
N MET A 44 -10.36 2.55 -3.59
CA MET A 44 -10.60 3.87 -3.00
C MET A 44 -11.61 4.74 -3.77
N ALA A 45 -12.15 4.25 -4.89
CA ALA A 45 -13.12 4.98 -5.68
C ALA A 45 -14.39 5.27 -4.86
N ALA A 46 -15.12 6.33 -5.23
CA ALA A 46 -16.29 6.77 -4.48
C ALA A 46 -17.48 5.80 -4.55
N ASP A 47 -17.48 4.91 -5.54
CA ASP A 47 -18.46 3.85 -5.80
C ASP A 47 -17.97 2.47 -5.32
N SER A 48 -16.89 2.43 -4.55
CA SER A 48 -16.31 1.18 -4.03
C SER A 48 -16.93 0.79 -2.69
N GLU A 49 -17.57 -0.38 -2.64
CA GLU A 49 -18.09 -0.95 -1.39
C GLU A 49 -17.00 -1.08 -0.31
N TRP A 50 -15.74 -1.32 -0.68
CA TRP A 50 -14.63 -1.40 0.27
C TRP A 50 -14.38 -0.08 1.00
N ARG A 51 -14.46 1.02 0.24
CA ARG A 51 -14.32 2.36 0.79
C ARG A 51 -15.47 2.63 1.74
N ASP A 52 -16.71 2.33 1.34
CA ASP A 52 -17.90 2.54 2.17
C ASP A 52 -17.78 1.78 3.50
N LEU A 53 -17.42 0.50 3.46
CA LEU A 53 -17.21 -0.31 4.66
C LEU A 53 -16.12 0.26 5.59
N TRP A 54 -15.02 0.76 5.04
CA TRP A 54 -13.98 1.41 5.86
C TRP A 54 -14.44 2.75 6.42
N GLN A 55 -15.25 3.52 5.70
CA GLN A 55 -15.81 4.77 6.20
C GLN A 55 -16.82 4.52 7.32
N ASP A 56 -17.69 3.52 7.18
CA ASP A 56 -18.66 3.12 8.20
C ASP A 56 -17.99 2.61 9.49
N ALA A 57 -16.85 1.91 9.35
CA ALA A 57 -16.08 1.43 10.49
C ALA A 57 -15.25 2.51 11.19
N ALA A 58 -15.10 3.70 10.59
CA ALA A 58 -14.27 4.77 11.16
C ALA A 58 -14.98 5.48 12.32
N ALA A 59 -14.26 5.67 13.43
CA ALA A 59 -14.75 6.45 14.56
C ALA A 59 -14.53 7.95 14.30
N GLY A 60 -15.45 8.56 13.54
CA GLY A 60 -15.42 9.99 13.21
C GLY A 60 -14.67 10.31 11.91
N ASP A 61 -14.20 11.56 11.76
CA ASP A 61 -13.65 12.07 10.50
C ASP A 61 -12.28 11.50 10.11
N VAL A 62 -11.61 10.81 11.03
CA VAL A 62 -10.29 10.21 10.80
C VAL A 62 -10.44 8.74 10.43
N ASN A 63 -9.95 8.38 9.24
CA ASN A 63 -9.97 7.00 8.74
C ASN A 63 -8.55 6.48 8.49
N PRO A 64 -7.91 5.83 9.48
CA PRO A 64 -6.54 5.38 9.37
C PRO A 64 -6.33 4.32 8.27
N ALA A 65 -7.37 3.55 7.93
CA ALA A 65 -7.30 2.58 6.84
C ALA A 65 -7.15 3.29 5.49
N LEU A 66 -8.02 4.28 5.22
CA LEU A 66 -7.92 5.08 3.99
C LEU A 66 -6.60 5.85 3.92
N ASP A 67 -6.14 6.39 5.04
CA ASP A 67 -4.88 7.13 5.08
C ASP A 67 -3.66 6.23 4.81
N ALA A 68 -3.66 5.01 5.35
CA ALA A 68 -2.64 4.01 5.06
C ALA A 68 -2.61 3.64 3.56
N VAL A 69 -3.77 3.42 2.94
CA VAL A 69 -3.86 3.10 1.50
C VAL A 69 -3.39 4.27 0.64
N ARG A 70 -3.77 5.52 0.98
CA ARG A 70 -3.26 6.73 0.31
C ARG A 70 -1.75 6.85 0.41
N GLY A 71 -1.19 6.56 1.58
CA GLY A 71 0.26 6.54 1.80
C GLY A 71 0.96 5.51 0.91
N LEU A 72 0.44 4.29 0.88
CA LEU A 72 0.96 3.21 0.04
C LEU A 72 0.91 3.58 -1.46
N ARG A 73 -0.22 4.11 -1.93
CA ARG A 73 -0.38 4.56 -3.31
C ARG A 73 0.65 5.61 -3.69
N ARG A 74 0.91 6.60 -2.82
CA ARG A 74 1.94 7.63 -3.07
C ARG A 74 3.33 7.03 -3.28
N VAL A 75 3.71 6.04 -2.46
CA VAL A 75 5.01 5.35 -2.59
C VAL A 75 5.10 4.56 -3.90
N LEU A 76 4.01 3.98 -4.37
CA LEU A 76 3.99 3.20 -5.62
C LEU A 76 4.06 4.06 -6.89
N THR A 77 3.79 5.37 -6.78
CA THR A 77 3.75 6.30 -7.92
C THR A 77 4.82 7.40 -7.85
N ALA A 78 5.70 7.35 -6.85
CA ALA A 78 6.82 8.30 -6.66
C ALA A 78 8.02 7.89 -7.52
#